data_AF-A0AAW8BHJ0-F1
#
_entry.id   AF-A0AAW8BHJ0-F1
#
_cell.length_a   1.000
_cell.length_b   1.000
_cell.length_c   1.000
_cell.angle_alpha   90.00
_cell.angle_beta   90.00
_cell.angle_gamma   90.00
#
_symmetry.space_group_name_H-M   'P 1'
#
loop_
_entity.id
_entity.type
_entity.pdbx_description
1 polymer ?
#
loop_
_entity_poly.entity_id
_entity_poly.type
_entity_poly.pdbx_seq_one_letter_code
_entity_poly.pdbx_strand_id
1 'polypeptide(L)' 'MADKKNTVIKVGRDAGTGQFVTVKEAEKRPKTTVIETIKIPKKK' A
#
# COMPACT_ATOMS: atom_id res chain seq x y z
N MET A 1 21.52 20.60 -4.17
CA MET A 1 20.64 19.46 -4.49
C MET A 1 19.69 19.25 -3.31
N ALA A 2 18.38 19.44 -3.48
CA ALA A 2 17.42 19.13 -2.41
C ALA A 2 16.90 17.71 -2.62
N ASP A 3 17.25 16.82 -1.70
CA ASP A 3 16.87 15.41 -1.70
C ASP A 3 15.37 15.30 -1.46
N LYS A 4 14.62 15.18 -2.56
CA LYS A 4 13.18 14.99 -2.57
C LYS A 4 12.86 13.64 -1.92
N LYS A 5 12.46 13.63 -0.65
CA LYS A 5 11.97 12.42 0.04
C LYS A 5 10.55 12.11 -0.42
N ASN A 6 10.40 11.08 -1.27
CA ASN A 6 9.11 10.46 -1.59
C ASN A 6 8.62 9.62 -0.40
N THR A 7 7.37 9.79 0.02
CA THR A 7 6.76 8.93 1.04
C THR A 7 6.17 7.69 0.38
N VAL A 8 6.66 6.52 0.77
CA VAL A 8 6.16 5.23 0.30
C VAL A 8 5.24 4.66 1.37
N ILE A 9 3.99 4.41 1.02
CA ILE A 9 3.04 3.71 1.89
C ILE A 9 2.72 2.34 1.30
N LYS A 10 2.55 1.34 2.17
CA LYS A 10 2.07 0.01 1.79
C LYS A 10 0.64 -0.11 2.27
N VAL A 11 -0.24 -0.59 1.40
CA VAL A 11 -1.65 -0.85 1.71
C VAL A 11 -2.01 -2.26 1.27
N GLY A 12 -2.82 -2.95 2.06
CA GLY A 12 -3.44 -4.19 1.64
C GLY A 12 -4.72 -3.87 0.88
N ARG A 13 -5.01 -4.62 -0.17
CA ARG A 13 -6.26 -4.57 -0.92
C ARG A 13 -6.79 -5.98 -1.08
N ASP A 14 -7.98 -6.25 -0.58
CA ASP A 14 -8.62 -7.54 -0.73
C ASP A 14 -9.05 -7.76 -2.19
N ALA A 15 -8.59 -8.85 -2.81
CA ALA A 15 -8.82 -9.18 -4.21
C ALA A 15 -10.24 -9.68 -4.48
N GLY A 16 -10.95 -10.18 -3.45
CA GLY A 16 -12.32 -10.65 -3.60
C GLY A 16 -13.35 -9.54 -3.51
N THR A 17 -13.17 -8.62 -2.56
CA THR A 17 -14.15 -7.56 -2.24
C THR A 17 -13.72 -6.17 -2.70
N GLY A 18 -12.43 -5.97 -3.01
CA GLY A 18 -11.86 -4.68 -3.37
C GLY A 18 -11.64 -3.73 -2.18
N GLN A 19 -11.91 -4.18 -0.95
CA GLN A 19 -11.74 -3.37 0.26
C GLN A 19 -10.27 -3.15 0.60
N PHE A 20 -9.95 -2.00 1.18
CA PHE A 20 -8.61 -1.74 1.71
C PHE A 20 -8.48 -2.34 3.10
N VAL A 21 -7.49 -3.22 3.25
CA VAL A 21 -7.14 -3.88 4.51
C VAL A 21 -5.76 -3.42 4.95
N THR A 22 -5.45 -3.60 6.23
CA THR A 22 -4.10 -3.29 6.71
C THR A 22 -3.08 -4.27 6.12
N VAL A 23 -1.82 -3.84 5.98
CA VAL A 23 -0.75 -4.70 5.46
C VAL A 23 -0.61 -5.98 6.28
N LYS A 24 -0.74 -5.88 7.61
CA LYS A 24 -0.68 -7.05 8.51
C LYS A 24 -1.79 -8.07 8.24
N GLU A 25 -2.98 -7.58 7.92
CA GLU A 25 -4.10 -8.46 7.56
C GLU A 25 -3.89 -9.09 6.18
N ALA A 26 -3.32 -8.32 5.25
CA ALA A 26 -2.97 -8.85 3.95
C ALA A 26 -1.87 -9.92 4.01
N GLU A 27 -0.85 -9.71 4.85
CA GLU A 27 0.21 -10.69 5.10
C GLU A 27 -0.32 -11.98 5.74
N LYS A 28 -1.38 -11.90 6.55
CA LYS A 28 -2.06 -13.08 7.12
C LYS A 28 -2.93 -13.82 6.09
N ARG A 29 -3.40 -13.14 5.04
CA ARG A 29 -4.30 -13.70 4.01
C ARG A 29 -3.79 -13.45 2.59
N PRO A 30 -2.56 -13.86 2.24
CA PRO A 30 -1.93 -13.51 0.96
C PRO A 30 -2.63 -14.12 -0.26
N LYS A 31 -3.49 -15.14 -0.06
CA LYS A 31 -4.28 -15.75 -1.13
C LYS A 31 -5.45 -14.88 -1.59
N THR A 32 -6.01 -14.06 -0.69
CA THR A 32 -7.21 -13.25 -0.97
C THR A 32 -6.94 -11.76 -0.94
N THR A 33 -5.72 -11.34 -0.58
CA THR A 33 -5.34 -9.94 -0.44
C THR A 33 -4.03 -9.66 -1.16
N VAL A 34 -3.89 -8.45 -1.67
CA VAL A 34 -2.75 -7.96 -2.44
C VAL A 34 -2.12 -6.80 -1.68
N ILE A 35 -0.79 -6.76 -1.57
CA ILE A 35 -0.08 -5.65 -0.95
C ILE A 35 0.39 -4.71 -2.04
N GLU A 36 -0.24 -3.54 -2.14
CA GLU A 36 0.14 -2.50 -3.08
C GLU A 36 1.01 -1.45 -2.39
N THR A 37 2.06 -1.02 -3.10
CA THR A 37 2.97 0.02 -2.60
C THR A 37 2.69 1.32 -3.35
N ILE A 38 2.05 2.27 -2.66
CA ILE A 38 1.69 3.56 -3.23
C ILE A 38 2.81 4.56 -2.90
N LYS A 39 3.40 5.12 -3.95
CA LYS A 39 4.37 6.22 -3.83
C LYS A 39 3.59 7.53 -3.86
N ILE A 40 3.55 8.26 -2.75
CA ILE A 40 2.88 9.56 -2.68
C ILE A 40 3.92 10.64 -2.99
N PRO A 41 3.84 11.32 -4.15
CA PRO A 41 4.61 12.53 -4.38
C PRO A 41 4.04 13.65 -3.51
N LYS A 42 4.87 14.33 -2.71
CA LYS A 42 4.42 15.52 -1.98
C LYS A 42 4.10 16.61 -3.00
N LYS A 43 2.83 17.07 -3.00
CA LYS A 43 2.32 18.14 -3.88
C LYS A 43 3.18 19.40 -3.70
N LYS A 44 3.66 19.96 -4.81
CA LYS A 44 4.33 21.27 -4.87
C LYS A 44 3.33 22.39 -4.67
#